data_AF-A0A966QV07-F1
#
_entry.id   AF-A0A966QV07-F1
#
_cell.length_a   1.000
_cell.length_b   1.000
_cell.length_c   1.000
_cell.angle_alpha   90.00
_cell.angle_beta   90.00
_cell.angle_gamma   90.00
#
_symmetry.space_group_name_H-M   'P 1'
#
loop_
_entity.id
_entity.type
_entity.pdbx_description
1 polymer ?
#
loop_
_entity_poly.entity_id
_entity_poly.type
_entity_poly.pdbx_seq_one_letter_code
_entity_poly.pdbx_strand_id
1 'polypeptide(L)'
;MSKLIPSLTNLQQERAVKMNSRNAIFSIVLGKCVEKIVYTNKHTDKTFIIFEVPQVLIDYPSYDLRSCIIFIKLKLESEGYMVEFIEPFYLYIDWGGNPKKVEITSQSSNNLGVRCLDPERLKQQTKKLLLNFPNANEIEYVYQDVQDTKDHKKPKGKPKLKKK
;
A
#
# COMPACT_ATOMS: atom_id res chain seq x y z
N MET A 1 -14.33 8.56 -37.71
CA MET A 1 -14.52 7.21 -37.13
C MET A 1 -15.37 7.35 -35.86
N SER A 2 -16.57 6.80 -35.83
CA SER A 2 -17.42 6.79 -34.63
C SER A 2 -16.79 5.87 -33.57
N LYS A 3 -16.45 6.43 -32.40
CA LYS A 3 -15.96 5.63 -31.27
C LYS A 3 -17.11 4.80 -30.71
N LEU A 4 -17.03 3.48 -30.83
CA LEU A 4 -17.96 2.53 -30.20
C LEU A 4 -17.61 2.35 -28.72
N ILE A 5 -18.62 2.15 -27.88
CA ILE A 5 -18.44 1.90 -26.45
C ILE A 5 -17.88 0.48 -26.28
N PRO A 6 -16.72 0.30 -25.64
CA PRO A 6 -16.12 -1.02 -25.42
C PRO A 6 -16.95 -1.86 -24.44
N SER A 7 -16.96 -3.18 -24.63
CA SER A 7 -17.63 -4.11 -23.72
C SER A 7 -16.84 -4.31 -22.43
N LEU A 8 -17.54 -4.59 -21.32
CA LEU A 8 -16.93 -4.83 -20.01
C LEU A 8 -15.85 -5.93 -20.06
N THR A 9 -16.13 -7.04 -20.75
CA THR A 9 -15.20 -8.16 -20.89
C THR A 9 -13.91 -7.76 -21.59
N ASN A 10 -14.01 -6.94 -22.64
CA ASN A 10 -12.85 -6.44 -23.37
C ASN A 10 -11.95 -5.57 -22.46
N LEU A 11 -12.55 -4.66 -21.68
CA LEU A 11 -11.84 -3.83 -20.72
C LEU A 11 -11.15 -4.64 -19.61
N GLN A 12 -11.83 -5.67 -19.09
CA GLN A 12 -11.25 -6.56 -18.08
C GLN A 12 -10.07 -7.36 -18.62
N GLN A 13 -10.18 -7.88 -19.84
CA GLN A 13 -9.09 -8.60 -20.51
C GLN A 13 -7.88 -7.69 -20.74
N GLU A 14 -8.08 -6.46 -21.23
CA GLU A 14 -7.00 -5.49 -21.42
C GLU A 14 -6.28 -5.18 -20.10
N ARG A 15 -7.04 -5.00 -19.01
CA ARG A 15 -6.49 -4.80 -17.67
C ARG A 15 -5.66 -5.99 -17.21
N ALA A 16 -6.14 -7.22 -17.44
CA ALA A 16 -5.44 -8.44 -17.06
C ALA A 16 -4.11 -8.59 -17.83
N VAL A 17 -4.12 -8.35 -19.15
CA VAL A 17 -2.91 -8.37 -19.98
C VAL A 17 -1.87 -7.37 -19.47
N LYS A 18 -2.29 -6.13 -19.16
CA LYS A 18 -1.43 -5.09 -18.57
C LYS A 18 -0.90 -5.45 -17.18
N MET A 19 -1.62 -6.26 -16.41
CA MET A 19 -1.16 -6.72 -15.09
C MET A 19 -0.14 -7.84 -15.24
N ASN A 20 -0.40 -8.80 -16.12
CA ASN A 20 0.51 -9.91 -16.38
C ASN A 20 1.85 -9.43 -16.95
N SER A 21 1.84 -8.45 -17.86
CA SER A 21 3.07 -7.87 -18.40
C SER A 21 3.91 -7.20 -17.30
N ARG A 22 3.28 -6.46 -16.38
CA ARG A 22 3.98 -5.88 -15.21
C ARG A 22 4.61 -6.94 -14.31
N ASN A 23 3.89 -8.01 -14.01
CA ASN A 23 4.40 -9.11 -13.19
C ASN A 23 5.58 -9.84 -13.86
N ALA A 24 5.57 -9.95 -15.19
CA ALA A 24 6.69 -10.51 -15.94
C ALA A 24 7.96 -9.65 -15.76
N ILE A 25 7.84 -8.33 -15.83
CA ILE A 25 8.97 -7.40 -15.63
C ILE A 25 9.53 -7.52 -14.21
N PHE A 26 8.67 -7.55 -13.20
CA PHE A 26 9.11 -7.69 -11.81
C PHE A 26 9.79 -9.04 -11.56
N SER A 27 9.35 -10.10 -12.23
CA SER A 27 10.01 -11.41 -12.18
C SER A 27 11.44 -11.37 -12.72
N ILE A 28 11.72 -10.57 -13.74
CA ILE A 28 13.08 -10.40 -14.28
C ILE A 28 14.01 -9.76 -13.24
N VAL A 29 13.55 -8.69 -12.57
CA VAL A 29 14.33 -8.02 -11.53
C VAL A 29 14.55 -8.94 -10.33
N LEU A 30 13.50 -9.68 -9.93
CA LEU A 30 13.59 -10.70 -8.89
C LEU A 30 14.62 -11.78 -9.24
N GLY A 31 14.66 -12.24 -10.49
CA GLY A 31 15.66 -13.20 -10.97
C GLY A 31 17.09 -12.73 -10.72
N LYS A 32 17.41 -11.49 -11.09
CA LYS A 32 18.73 -10.87 -10.83
C LYS A 32 19.05 -10.77 -9.34
N CYS A 33 18.04 -10.47 -8.51
CA CYS A 33 18.19 -10.44 -7.07
C CYS A 33 18.55 -11.83 -6.53
N VAL A 34 17.82 -12.87 -6.94
CA VAL A 34 18.07 -14.26 -6.53
C VAL A 34 19.44 -14.75 -7.00
N GLU A 35 19.84 -14.44 -8.23
CA GLU A 35 21.19 -14.75 -8.74
C GLU A 35 22.28 -14.14 -7.84
N LYS A 36 22.10 -12.89 -7.39
CA LYS A 36 23.04 -12.23 -6.47
C LYS A 36 23.07 -12.91 -5.09
N ILE A 37 21.93 -13.36 -4.58
CA ILE A 37 21.82 -14.12 -3.32
C ILE A 37 22.63 -15.42 -3.45
N VAL A 38 22.32 -16.22 -4.47
CA VAL A 38 22.95 -17.53 -4.71
C VAL A 38 24.46 -17.38 -4.93
N TYR A 39 24.86 -16.38 -5.71
CA TYR A 39 26.27 -16.08 -5.93
C TYR A 39 26.98 -15.74 -4.61
N THR A 40 26.39 -14.87 -3.79
CA THR A 40 26.99 -14.45 -2.51
C THR A 40 27.11 -15.62 -1.54
N ASN A 41 26.06 -16.43 -1.41
CA ASN A 41 26.06 -17.60 -0.54
C ASN A 41 27.10 -18.66 -0.95
N LYS A 42 27.32 -18.82 -2.26
CA LYS A 42 28.28 -19.79 -2.78
C LYS A 42 29.75 -19.35 -2.64
N HIS A 43 30.02 -18.06 -2.72
CA HIS A 43 31.40 -17.54 -2.83
C HIS A 43 31.88 -16.77 -1.60
N THR A 44 31.01 -16.55 -0.61
CA THR A 44 31.34 -15.82 0.62
C THR A 44 30.65 -16.42 1.83
N ASP A 45 31.18 -16.16 3.02
CA ASP A 45 30.55 -16.57 4.29
C ASP A 45 29.42 -15.63 4.73
N LYS A 46 29.03 -14.66 3.88
CA LYS A 46 27.97 -13.71 4.18
C LYS A 46 26.60 -14.33 3.92
N THR A 47 25.67 -14.06 4.81
CA THR A 47 24.26 -14.48 4.70
C THR A 47 23.33 -13.36 4.28
N PHE A 48 23.89 -12.23 3.83
CA PHE A 48 23.12 -11.06 3.45
C PHE A 48 23.66 -10.42 2.17
N ILE A 49 22.80 -9.68 1.48
CA ILE A 49 23.16 -8.79 0.37
C ILE A 49 22.48 -7.43 0.52
N ILE A 50 23.09 -6.43 -0.12
CA ILE A 50 22.42 -5.18 -0.47
C ILE A 50 22.18 -5.23 -1.98
N PHE A 51 20.92 -5.25 -2.39
CA PHE A 51 20.50 -5.27 -3.78
C PHE A 51 20.03 -3.88 -4.21
N GLU A 52 20.52 -3.42 -5.36
CA GLU A 52 20.10 -2.16 -5.96
C GLU A 52 18.98 -2.45 -6.95
N VAL A 53 17.78 -1.91 -6.69
CA VAL A 53 16.65 -2.07 -7.60
C VAL A 53 16.81 -1.08 -8.76
N PRO A 54 16.80 -1.53 -10.02
CA PRO A 54 16.94 -0.64 -11.17
C PRO A 54 15.85 0.44 -11.16
N GLN A 55 16.23 1.70 -11.30
CA GLN A 55 15.29 2.82 -11.37
C GLN A 55 14.56 2.87 -12.70
N VAL A 56 15.23 2.45 -13.77
CA VAL A 56 14.72 2.46 -15.14
C VAL A 56 15.08 1.13 -15.80
N LEU A 57 14.17 0.59 -16.59
CA LEU A 57 14.39 -0.58 -17.43
C LEU A 57 14.22 -0.17 -18.90
N ILE A 58 15.27 -0.38 -19.70
CA ILE A 58 15.21 -0.23 -21.15
C ILE A 58 14.13 -1.19 -21.66
N ASP A 59 13.35 -0.73 -22.65
CA ASP A 59 12.17 -1.43 -23.21
C ASP A 59 10.90 -1.42 -22.34
N TYR A 60 10.95 -0.93 -21.10
CA TYR A 60 9.81 -0.96 -20.17
C TYR A 60 9.51 0.42 -19.58
N PRO A 61 8.91 1.35 -20.36
CA PRO A 61 8.63 2.72 -19.90
C PRO A 61 7.56 2.80 -18.80
N SER A 62 6.70 1.77 -18.67
CA SER A 62 5.68 1.70 -17.63
C SER A 62 6.18 1.06 -16.32
N TYR A 63 7.48 0.89 -16.18
CA TYR A 63 8.08 0.31 -14.98
C TYR A 63 7.91 1.25 -13.79
N ASP A 64 7.32 0.73 -12.71
CA ASP A 64 7.20 1.44 -11.44
C ASP A 64 8.14 0.80 -10.41
N LEU A 65 9.18 1.56 -10.06
CA LEU A 65 10.17 1.21 -9.06
C LEU A 65 9.55 0.84 -7.71
N ARG A 66 8.56 1.62 -7.24
CA ARG A 66 7.96 1.42 -5.91
C ARG A 66 7.21 0.10 -5.87
N SER A 67 6.40 -0.18 -6.90
CA SER A 67 5.71 -1.46 -7.05
C SER A 67 6.68 -2.62 -7.16
N CYS A 68 7.82 -2.45 -7.85
CA CYS A 68 8.84 -3.50 -7.96
C CYS A 68 9.50 -3.81 -6.60
N ILE A 69 9.89 -2.79 -5.84
CA ILE A 69 10.45 -2.93 -4.48
C ILE A 69 9.47 -3.70 -3.58
N ILE A 70 8.20 -3.27 -3.55
CA ILE A 70 7.15 -3.92 -2.74
C ILE A 70 6.96 -5.38 -3.19
N PHE A 71 6.93 -5.64 -4.49
CA PHE A 71 6.80 -6.99 -5.04
C PHE A 71 7.95 -7.91 -4.60
N ILE A 72 9.20 -7.46 -4.76
CA ILE A 72 10.39 -8.25 -4.38
C ILE A 72 10.39 -8.50 -2.87
N LYS A 73 10.11 -7.47 -2.07
CA LYS A 73 10.02 -7.57 -0.62
C LYS A 73 9.00 -8.62 -0.19
N LEU A 74 7.75 -8.50 -0.63
CA LEU A 74 6.68 -9.45 -0.27
C LEU A 74 7.00 -10.88 -0.72
N LYS A 75 7.59 -11.03 -1.92
CA LYS A 75 7.94 -12.35 -2.44
C LYS A 75 9.04 -13.01 -1.61
N LEU A 76 10.10 -12.30 -1.26
CA LEU A 76 11.19 -12.82 -0.43
C LEU A 76 10.77 -13.06 1.03
N GLU A 77 9.99 -12.14 1.63
CA GLU A 77 9.44 -12.32 2.98
C GLU A 77 8.54 -13.56 3.06
N SER A 78 7.78 -13.87 2.00
CA SER A 78 6.94 -15.07 1.94
C SER A 78 7.74 -16.38 1.95
N GLU A 79 9.00 -16.34 1.50
CA GLU A 79 9.92 -17.48 1.53
C GLU A 79 10.77 -17.50 2.83
N GLY A 80 10.58 -16.53 3.74
CA GLY A 80 11.25 -16.48 5.04
C GLY A 80 12.51 -15.63 5.12
N TYR A 81 12.83 -14.85 4.08
CA TYR A 81 13.95 -13.90 4.11
C TYR A 81 13.60 -12.67 4.95
N MET A 82 14.58 -12.10 5.67
CA MET A 82 14.46 -10.77 6.27
C MET A 82 14.78 -9.71 5.20
N VAL A 83 13.83 -8.82 4.91
CA VAL A 83 13.99 -7.79 3.88
C VAL A 83 13.68 -6.39 4.41
N GLU A 84 14.66 -5.50 4.34
CA GLU A 84 14.54 -4.11 4.74
C GLU A 84 14.80 -3.17 3.56
N PHE A 85 13.96 -2.14 3.44
CA PHE A 85 14.15 -1.10 2.44
C PHE A 85 15.12 -0.04 2.96
N ILE A 86 16.13 0.27 2.15
CA ILE A 86 17.09 1.33 2.40
C ILE A 86 16.92 2.38 1.30
N GLU A 87 16.67 3.63 1.70
CA GLU A 87 16.48 4.71 0.75
C GLU A 87 17.72 4.93 -0.13
N PRO A 88 17.54 5.23 -1.44
CA PRO A 88 16.25 5.47 -2.12
C PRO A 88 15.69 4.26 -2.87
N PHE A 89 16.51 3.24 -3.16
CA PHE A 89 16.13 2.09 -4.02
C PHE A 89 16.93 0.82 -3.69
N TYR A 90 17.44 0.71 -2.46
CA TYR A 90 18.20 -0.44 -2.00
C TYR A 90 17.33 -1.38 -1.17
N LEU A 91 17.59 -2.68 -1.31
CA LEU A 91 17.01 -3.72 -0.48
C LEU A 91 18.13 -4.42 0.27
N TYR A 92 18.09 -4.36 1.59
CA TYR A 92 18.86 -5.25 2.44
C TYR A 92 18.10 -6.57 2.57
N ILE A 93 18.77 -7.68 2.27
CA ILE A 93 18.18 -9.02 2.27
C ILE A 93 19.11 -9.94 3.06
N ASP A 94 18.59 -10.56 4.11
CA ASP A 94 19.33 -11.49 4.97
C ASP A 94 18.57 -12.81 5.10
N TRP A 95 19.30 -13.93 5.01
CA TRP A 95 18.81 -15.30 5.17
C TRP A 95 19.56 -16.09 6.25
N GLY A 96 20.46 -15.46 6.99
CA GLY A 96 21.19 -16.09 8.10
C GLY A 96 20.50 -15.91 9.45
N GLY A 97 19.63 -14.90 9.58
CA GLY A 97 18.86 -14.66 10.80
C GLY A 97 17.68 -15.63 10.94
N ASN A 98 17.42 -16.09 12.17
CA ASN A 98 16.14 -16.72 12.48
C ASN A 98 15.03 -15.71 12.17
N PRO A 99 13.97 -16.09 11.43
CA PRO A 99 12.87 -15.20 11.17
C PRO A 99 12.28 -14.81 12.52
N LYS A 100 12.57 -13.58 12.98
CA LYS A 100 11.84 -13.03 14.11
C LYS A 100 10.40 -13.00 13.61
N LYS A 101 9.56 -13.92 14.12
CA LYS A 101 8.12 -13.71 14.13
C LYS A 101 7.97 -12.27 14.59
N VAL A 102 7.49 -11.41 13.70
CA VAL A 102 7.04 -10.08 14.10
C VAL A 102 5.87 -10.35 15.01
N GLU A 103 6.15 -10.54 16.30
CA GLU A 103 5.18 -10.37 17.34
C GLU A 103 4.74 -8.92 17.18
N ILE A 104 3.52 -8.76 16.69
CA ILE A 104 2.87 -7.46 16.63
C ILE A 104 2.67 -7.07 18.09
N THR A 105 3.70 -6.50 18.71
CA THR A 105 3.54 -5.79 19.97
C THR A 105 2.63 -4.63 19.65
N SER A 106 1.42 -4.71 20.19
CA SER A 106 0.21 -3.96 19.89
C SER A 106 0.28 -2.47 20.24
N GLN A 107 1.44 -1.81 20.08
CA GLN A 107 1.69 -0.48 20.62
C GLN A 107 2.05 0.59 19.58
N SER A 108 2.22 0.26 18.28
CA SER A 108 2.37 1.32 17.26
C SER A 108 2.06 0.83 15.84
N SER A 109 0.80 0.92 15.41
CA SER A 109 0.44 0.96 13.98
C SER A 109 -1.02 1.36 13.81
N ASN A 110 -1.26 2.67 13.75
CA ASN A 110 -2.43 3.15 13.02
C ASN A 110 -2.06 3.14 11.53
N ASN A 111 -2.84 2.39 10.75
CA ASN A 111 -2.91 2.38 9.28
C ASN A 111 -1.77 1.71 8.49
N LEU A 112 -1.83 0.39 8.36
CA LEU A 112 -2.12 -0.29 7.07
C LEU A 112 -2.16 -1.81 7.30
N GLY A 113 -3.31 -2.43 7.12
CA GLY A 113 -3.43 -3.87 7.26
C GLY A 113 -4.88 -4.31 7.32
N VAL A 114 -5.50 -4.41 6.15
CA VAL A 114 -6.72 -5.20 5.94
C VAL A 114 -6.39 -6.63 6.36
N ARG A 115 -6.71 -6.97 7.61
CA ARG A 115 -6.87 -8.35 8.06
C ARG A 115 -8.35 -8.55 8.29
N CYS A 116 -8.88 -9.61 7.69
CA CYS A 116 -10.27 -10.03 7.77
C CYS A 116 -10.78 -9.89 9.21
N LEU A 117 -11.68 -8.95 9.45
CA LEU A 117 -12.30 -8.77 10.76
C LEU A 117 -13.15 -9.99 11.04
N ASP A 118 -12.84 -10.66 12.15
CA ASP A 118 -13.71 -11.65 12.76
C ASP A 118 -15.14 -11.04 12.88
N PRO A 119 -16.14 -11.55 12.13
CA PRO A 119 -17.44 -10.88 12.00
C PRO A 119 -18.19 -10.75 13.33
N GLU A 120 -17.87 -11.61 14.30
CA GLU A 120 -18.32 -11.54 15.69
C GLU A 120 -17.86 -10.25 16.39
N ARG A 121 -16.56 -9.91 16.30
CA ARG A 121 -16.01 -8.72 16.95
C ARG A 121 -16.61 -7.44 16.38
N LEU A 122 -16.81 -7.38 15.06
CA LEU A 122 -17.44 -6.23 14.42
C LEU A 122 -18.87 -6.03 14.93
N LYS A 123 -19.67 -7.10 15.01
CA LYS A 123 -21.03 -7.05 15.56
C LYS A 123 -21.05 -6.56 17.01
N GLN A 124 -20.12 -7.04 17.84
CA GLN A 124 -20.01 -6.61 19.24
C GLN A 124 -19.62 -5.13 19.36
N GLN A 125 -18.69 -4.66 18.53
CA GLN A 125 -18.29 -3.25 18.49
C GLN A 125 -19.44 -2.34 18.04
N THR A 126 -20.15 -2.73 16.98
CA THR A 126 -21.34 -2.01 16.49
C THR A 126 -22.42 -1.94 17.57
N LYS A 127 -22.69 -3.06 18.27
CA LYS A 127 -23.68 -3.10 19.36
C LYS A 127 -23.32 -2.14 20.50
N LYS A 128 -22.05 -2.07 20.91
CA LYS A 128 -21.59 -1.13 21.95
C LYS A 128 -21.74 0.33 21.51
N LEU A 129 -21.42 0.65 20.26
CA LEU A 129 -21.58 2.00 19.72
C LEU A 129 -23.05 2.44 19.70
N LEU A 130 -23.97 1.56 19.26
CA LEU A 130 -25.40 1.85 19.25
C LEU A 130 -25.98 2.09 20.65
N LEU A 131 -25.46 1.39 21.67
CA LEU A 131 -25.84 1.62 23.07
C LEU A 131 -25.36 2.99 23.57
N ASN A 132 -24.14 3.38 23.22
CA ASN A 132 -23.58 4.67 23.64
C ASN A 132 -24.19 5.86 22.88
N PHE A 133 -24.72 5.63 21.68
CA PHE A 133 -25.30 6.66 20.82
C PHE A 133 -26.70 6.24 20.33
N PRO A 134 -27.73 6.27 21.20
CA PRO A 134 -29.07 5.81 20.86
C PRO A 134 -29.75 6.63 19.75
N ASN A 135 -29.33 7.89 19.55
CA ASN A 135 -29.86 8.76 18.49
C ASN A 135 -29.04 8.75 17.18
N ALA A 136 -28.07 7.84 17.03
CA ALA A 136 -27.23 7.75 15.83
C ALA A 136 -27.98 7.31 14.56
N ASN A 137 -29.20 6.78 14.70
CA ASN A 137 -30.07 6.47 13.56
C ASN A 137 -30.66 7.72 12.88
N GLU A 138 -30.56 8.89 13.52
CA GLU A 138 -31.14 10.15 13.05
C GLU A 138 -30.12 11.05 12.33
N ILE A 139 -28.96 10.48 11.93
CA ILE A 139 -27.95 11.22 11.16
C ILE A 139 -28.47 11.40 9.73
N GLU A 140 -29.10 12.55 9.48
CA GLU A 140 -29.46 13.01 8.15
C GLU A 140 -28.20 13.44 7.39
N TYR A 141 -27.92 12.76 6.27
CA TYR A 141 -26.82 13.15 5.38
C TYR A 141 -27.23 14.40 4.58
N VAL A 142 -26.82 15.57 5.06
CA VAL A 142 -26.94 16.81 4.29
C VAL A 142 -25.81 16.86 3.27
N TYR A 143 -26.14 16.58 2.00
CA TYR A 143 -25.23 16.82 0.89
C TYR A 143 -25.17 18.32 0.65
N GLN A 144 -24.02 18.92 0.92
CA GLN A 144 -23.76 20.29 0.52
C GLN A 144 -23.38 20.26 -0.96
N ASP A 145 -24.37 20.44 -1.83
CA ASP A 145 -24.12 20.69 -3.25
C ASP A 145 -23.16 21.88 -3.34
N VAL A 146 -22.00 21.64 -3.94
CA VAL A 146 -20.98 22.66 -4.19
C VAL A 146 -21.55 23.65 -5.19
N GLN A 147 -22.24 24.68 -4.69
CA GLN A 147 -22.60 25.87 -5.43
C GLN A 147 -21.46 26.88 -5.32
N ASP A 148 -20.39 26.66 -6.09
CA ASP A 148 -19.47 27.75 -6.41
C ASP A 148 -20.08 28.60 -7.53
N THR A 149 -20.91 29.59 -7.17
CA THR A 149 -20.93 30.89 -7.86
C THR A 149 -21.42 32.00 -6.92
N LYS A 150 -20.49 32.89 -6.58
CA LYS A 150 -20.61 34.36 -6.37
C LYS A 150 -21.95 34.89 -5.83
N ASP A 151 -21.95 35.44 -4.61
CA ASP A 151 -21.99 36.90 -4.41
C ASP A 151 -22.11 37.33 -2.93
N HIS A 152 -21.63 38.55 -2.70
CA HIS A 152 -21.44 39.28 -1.44
C HIS A 152 -22.57 39.22 -0.38
N LYS A 153 -22.17 39.13 0.90
CA LYS A 153 -22.45 40.17 1.94
C LYS A 153 -21.69 39.90 3.26
N LYS A 154 -20.86 40.86 3.69
CA LYS A 154 -20.24 40.94 5.02
C LYS A 154 -21.30 41.22 6.11
N PRO A 155 -21.12 40.71 7.33
CA PRO A 155 -21.01 41.61 8.49
C PRO A 155 -19.92 41.17 9.49
N LYS A 156 -18.99 42.07 9.86
CA LYS A 156 -18.95 42.97 11.05
C LYS A 156 -18.52 42.28 12.37
N GLY A 157 -17.49 42.85 13.01
CA GLY A 157 -16.67 42.33 14.13
C GLY A 157 -17.39 42.12 15.48
N LYS A 158 -16.73 41.78 16.60
CA LYS A 158 -15.34 41.97 17.11
C LYS A 158 -14.97 40.78 18.04
N PRO A 159 -13.68 40.53 18.34
CA PRO A 159 -13.27 39.57 19.37
C PRO A 159 -13.32 40.22 20.77
N LYS A 160 -13.76 39.47 21.79
CA LYS A 160 -13.47 39.79 23.20
C LYS A 160 -12.54 38.74 23.78
N LEU A 161 -11.35 39.20 24.14
CA LEU A 161 -10.24 38.48 24.72
C LEU A 161 -10.48 38.25 26.22
N LYS A 162 -9.88 37.15 26.69
CA LYS A 162 -9.84 36.56 28.04
C LYS A 162 -9.64 37.56 29.20
N LYS A 163 -10.17 37.22 30.37
CA LYS A 163 -9.60 37.66 31.66
C LYS A 163 -9.04 36.44 32.40
N LYS A 164 -7.83 36.64 32.92
CA LYS A 164 -7.21 35.87 34.02
C LYS A 164 -8.05 36.03 35.29
#